data_AF-A0A9D4X8H1-F1
#
_entry.id   AF-A0A9D4X8H1-F1
#
_cell.length_a   1.000
_cell.length_b   1.000
_cell.length_c   1.000
_cell.angle_alpha   90.00
_cell.angle_beta   90.00
_cell.angle_gamma   90.00
#
_symmetry.space_group_name_H-M   'P 1'
#
loop_
_entity.id
_entity.type
_entity.pdbx_description
1 polymer ?
#
loop_
_entity_poly.entity_id
_entity_poly.type
_entity_poly.pdbx_seq_one_letter_code
_entity_poly.pdbx_strand_id
1 'polypeptide(L)'
;MDLCPIASPDKTKDDILLFFKLYDPEKEELRYVGRLFVKGTGKPSEILTRLNEMAGYDPEEDIVLYEEIKFEPNVMCEPIDKKVTFRSSQLEDGDIVCFQKAPSVVDNEQQVRYPDVPSYLEYVHNRQVVHFRSLDRPKEDDFSLEMSRLYTYDDVVDRVAQQLGLNDPSKIRLTPHNCYSQQPKPQPIKYRGV
;
A
#
# COMPACT_ATOMS: atom_id res chain seq x y z
N MET A 1 -30.45 -20.20 -5.89
CA MET A 1 -30.21 -19.62 -7.22
C MET A 1 -28.88 -20.16 -7.68
N ASP A 2 -28.90 -21.15 -8.56
CA ASP A 2 -27.71 -21.74 -9.13
C ASP A 2 -26.97 -20.67 -9.94
N LEU A 3 -25.83 -20.22 -9.41
CA LEU A 3 -24.92 -19.35 -10.12
C LEU A 3 -24.33 -20.18 -11.26
N CYS A 4 -24.96 -20.14 -12.45
CA CYS A 4 -24.33 -20.64 -13.66
C CYS A 4 -22.94 -20.00 -13.76
N PRO A 5 -21.86 -20.79 -13.88
CA PRO A 5 -20.53 -20.24 -14.10
C PRO A 5 -20.59 -19.36 -15.35
N ILE A 6 -20.22 -18.09 -15.21
CA ILE A 6 -20.04 -17.20 -16.35
C ILE A 6 -19.00 -17.88 -17.26
N ALA A 7 -19.38 -18.16 -18.51
CA ALA A 7 -18.46 -18.77 -19.46
C ALA A 7 -17.20 -17.91 -19.54
N SER A 8 -16.04 -18.54 -19.39
CA SER A 8 -14.76 -17.85 -19.54
C SER A 8 -14.70 -17.22 -20.93
N PRO A 9 -14.30 -15.94 -21.05
CA PRO A 9 -14.14 -15.30 -22.35
C PRO A 9 -13.23 -16.13 -23.26
N ASP A 10 -13.53 -16.18 -24.55
CA ASP A 10 -12.66 -16.82 -25.53
C ASP A 10 -11.28 -16.16 -25.49
N LYS A 11 -10.29 -16.95 -25.09
CA LYS A 11 -8.92 -16.50 -24.86
C LYS A 11 -7.96 -17.27 -25.76
N THR A 12 -7.18 -16.56 -26.54
CA THR A 12 -6.09 -17.14 -27.34
C THR A 12 -4.85 -17.34 -26.48
N LYS A 13 -3.90 -18.17 -26.95
CA LYS A 13 -2.60 -18.36 -26.29
C LYS A 13 -1.76 -17.08 -26.21
N ASP A 14 -2.09 -16.05 -26.99
CA ASP A 14 -1.39 -14.77 -26.95
C ASP A 14 -2.07 -13.74 -26.04
N ASP A 15 -3.28 -14.02 -25.56
CA ASP A 15 -3.96 -13.11 -24.63
C ASP A 15 -3.41 -13.26 -23.22
N ILE A 16 -3.32 -12.15 -22.51
CA ILE A 16 -2.95 -12.05 -21.10
C ILE A 16 -4.07 -11.31 -20.37
N LEU A 17 -4.57 -11.89 -19.29
CA LEU A 17 -5.53 -11.24 -18.41
C LEU A 17 -4.80 -10.42 -17.35
N LEU A 18 -4.89 -9.10 -17.43
CA LEU A 18 -4.33 -8.17 -16.45
C LEU A 18 -5.41 -7.51 -15.61
N PHE A 19 -5.10 -7.25 -14.34
CA PHE A 19 -5.94 -6.52 -13.40
C PHE A 19 -5.35 -5.15 -13.13
N PHE A 20 -6.22 -4.14 -12.99
CA PHE A 20 -5.78 -2.75 -12.87
C PHE A 20 -6.24 -2.13 -11.55
N LYS A 21 -5.32 -1.48 -10.86
CA LYS A 21 -5.60 -0.65 -9.68
C LYS A 21 -5.19 0.79 -9.97
N LEU A 22 -6.03 1.74 -9.59
CA LEU A 22 -5.72 3.16 -9.66
C LEU A 22 -5.31 3.65 -8.28
N TYR A 23 -4.18 4.36 -8.22
CA TYR A 23 -3.73 5.07 -7.05
C TYR A 23 -4.05 6.56 -7.17
N ASP A 24 -4.67 7.10 -6.12
CA ASP A 24 -4.95 8.52 -5.94
C ASP A 24 -4.10 9.04 -4.77
N PRO A 25 -3.00 9.77 -5.04
CA PRO A 25 -2.11 10.28 -4.00
C PRO A 25 -2.80 11.24 -3.04
N GLU A 26 -3.75 12.06 -3.52
CA GLU A 26 -4.45 13.04 -2.67
C GLU A 26 -5.36 12.37 -1.64
N LYS A 27 -5.93 11.22 -2.01
CA LYS A 27 -6.81 10.43 -1.14
C LYS A 27 -6.08 9.34 -0.35
N GLU A 28 -4.80 9.12 -0.64
CA GLU A 28 -4.04 7.97 -0.15
C GLU A 28 -4.81 6.65 -0.36
N GLU A 29 -5.41 6.47 -1.55
CA GLU A 29 -6.29 5.35 -1.86
C GLU A 29 -5.81 4.59 -3.11
N LEU A 30 -5.66 3.27 -2.98
CA LEU A 30 -5.42 2.35 -4.08
C LEU A 30 -6.67 1.49 -4.29
N ARG A 31 -7.35 1.66 -5.44
CA ARG A 31 -8.64 1.02 -5.72
C ARG A 31 -8.60 0.16 -6.98
N TYR A 32 -9.33 -0.94 -6.98
CA TYR A 32 -9.53 -1.75 -8.18
C TYR A 32 -10.38 -0.98 -9.21
N VAL A 33 -9.96 -0.96 -10.47
CA VAL A 33 -10.68 -0.26 -11.55
C VAL A 33 -11.11 -1.15 -12.71
N GLY A 34 -10.64 -2.41 -12.75
CA GLY A 34 -11.13 -3.40 -13.71
C GLY A 34 -10.03 -4.32 -14.22
N ARG A 35 -10.31 -4.98 -15.34
CA ARG A 35 -9.42 -5.97 -15.97
C ARG A 35 -9.49 -5.85 -17.49
N LEU A 36 -8.41 -6.21 -18.18
CA LEU A 36 -8.36 -6.25 -19.64
C LEU A 36 -7.69 -7.53 -20.11
N PHE A 37 -8.11 -8.02 -21.28
CA PHE A 37 -7.29 -8.94 -22.06
C PHE A 37 -6.42 -8.11 -23.00
N VAL A 38 -5.11 -8.30 -22.91
CA VAL A 38 -4.13 -7.67 -23.79
C VAL A 38 -3.41 -8.74 -24.60
N LYS A 39 -2.88 -8.36 -25.76
CA LYS A 39 -1.98 -9.25 -26.51
C LYS A 39 -0.60 -9.21 -25.86
N GLY A 40 -0.01 -10.37 -25.59
CA GLY A 40 1.33 -10.47 -25.01
C GLY A 40 2.41 -9.85 -25.87
N THR A 41 2.18 -9.78 -27.18
CA THR A 41 3.00 -9.07 -28.17
C THR A 41 2.71 -7.57 -28.28
N GLY A 42 1.61 -7.09 -27.71
CA GLY A 42 1.25 -5.67 -27.64
C GLY A 42 2.01 -4.93 -26.55
N LYS A 43 1.85 -3.61 -26.52
CA LYS A 43 2.57 -2.71 -25.59
C LYS A 43 1.63 -1.99 -24.63
N PRO A 44 2.06 -1.64 -23.40
CA PRO A 44 1.23 -0.85 -22.50
C PRO A 44 0.82 0.52 -23.07
N SER A 45 1.63 1.12 -23.96
CA SER A 45 1.27 2.35 -24.66
C SER A 45 -0.04 2.25 -25.47
N GLU A 46 -0.42 1.05 -25.91
CA GLU A 46 -1.61 0.81 -26.74
C GLU A 46 -2.91 0.82 -25.93
N ILE A 47 -2.83 0.70 -24.59
CA ILE A 47 -4.01 0.63 -23.71
C ILE A 47 -4.19 1.88 -22.84
N LEU A 48 -3.33 2.90 -22.95
CA LEU A 48 -3.34 4.07 -22.06
C LEU A 48 -4.69 4.81 -22.08
N THR A 49 -5.24 5.06 -23.26
CA THR A 49 -6.57 5.68 -23.42
C THR A 49 -7.65 4.89 -22.67
N ARG A 50 -7.57 3.55 -22.71
CA ARG A 50 -8.52 2.68 -22.01
C ARG A 50 -8.34 2.75 -20.49
N LEU A 51 -7.11 2.86 -20.00
CA LEU A 51 -6.83 3.04 -18.58
C LEU A 51 -7.31 4.40 -18.09
N ASN A 52 -7.14 5.46 -18.88
CA ASN A 52 -7.69 6.78 -18.60
C ASN A 52 -9.22 6.75 -18.52
N GLU A 53 -9.89 6.08 -19.45
CA GLU A 53 -11.36 5.87 -19.38
C GLU A 53 -11.78 5.15 -18.09
N MET A 54 -11.06 4.10 -17.68
CA MET A 54 -11.35 3.36 -16.45
C MET A 54 -11.10 4.19 -15.18
N ALA A 55 -10.17 5.13 -15.24
CA ALA A 55 -9.87 6.06 -14.16
C ALA A 55 -10.82 7.27 -14.12
N GLY A 56 -11.53 7.56 -15.21
CA GLY A 56 -12.30 8.79 -15.38
C GLY A 56 -11.42 10.01 -15.67
N TYR A 57 -10.25 9.80 -16.26
CA TYR A 57 -9.30 10.85 -16.66
C TYR A 57 -9.55 11.35 -18.08
N ASP A 58 -8.86 12.42 -18.46
CA ASP A 58 -8.78 12.84 -19.87
C ASP A 58 -8.12 11.72 -20.70
N PRO A 59 -8.60 11.43 -21.92
CA PRO A 59 -8.02 10.39 -22.79
C PRO A 59 -6.50 10.53 -23.01
N GLU A 60 -5.98 11.76 -23.01
CA GLU A 60 -4.57 12.09 -23.24
C GLU A 60 -3.81 12.40 -21.93
N GLU A 61 -4.42 12.15 -20.77
CA GLU A 61 -3.74 12.28 -19.47
C GLU A 61 -2.50 11.37 -19.43
N ASP A 62 -1.36 11.94 -19.01
CA ASP A 62 -0.14 11.15 -18.85
C ASP A 62 -0.21 10.37 -17.53
N ILE A 63 -0.08 9.05 -17.63
CA ILE A 63 -0.14 8.14 -16.49
C ILE A 63 1.12 7.31 -16.40
N VAL A 64 1.60 7.01 -15.20
CA VAL A 64 2.70 6.07 -14.96
C VAL A 64 2.14 4.72 -14.53
N LEU A 65 2.83 3.64 -14.92
CA LEU A 65 2.39 2.26 -14.69
C LEU A 65 3.43 1.53 -13.83
N TYR A 66 2.96 0.70 -12.92
CA TYR A 66 3.76 -0.14 -12.04
C TYR A 66 3.18 -1.55 -11.99
N GLU A 67 4.03 -2.55 -11.91
CA GLU A 67 3.66 -3.93 -11.64
C GLU A 67 3.71 -4.18 -10.13
N GLU A 68 2.60 -4.65 -9.55
CA GLU A 68 2.55 -5.14 -8.17
C GLU A 68 2.96 -6.61 -8.16
N ILE A 69 4.25 -6.87 -7.95
CA ILE A 69 4.81 -8.22 -8.09
C ILE A 69 4.65 -9.02 -6.78
N LYS A 70 4.94 -8.37 -5.65
CA LYS A 70 4.96 -9.04 -4.35
C LYS A 70 4.72 -8.07 -3.21
N PHE A 71 4.00 -8.51 -2.18
CA PHE A 71 3.72 -7.70 -1.00
C PHE A 71 4.48 -8.15 0.25
N GLU A 72 4.66 -9.46 0.48
CA GLU A 72 5.28 -10.02 1.69
C GLU A 72 6.44 -10.97 1.32
N PRO A 73 7.57 -10.97 2.04
CA PRO A 73 7.88 -10.18 3.25
C PRO A 73 8.36 -8.75 2.97
N ASN A 74 8.57 -8.39 1.70
CA ASN A 74 8.94 -7.04 1.29
C ASN A 74 8.09 -6.67 0.07
N VAL A 75 7.72 -5.41 -0.02
CA VAL A 75 7.05 -4.85 -1.19
C VAL A 75 8.00 -4.88 -2.38
N MET A 76 7.53 -5.40 -3.50
CA MET A 76 8.20 -5.34 -4.79
C MET A 76 7.19 -4.79 -5.80
N CYS A 77 7.41 -3.54 -6.18
CA CYS A 77 6.57 -2.78 -7.09
C CYS A 77 7.47 -2.09 -8.10
N GLU A 78 7.46 -2.52 -9.36
CA GLU A 78 8.42 -2.08 -10.37
C GLU A 78 7.75 -1.24 -11.46
N PRO A 79 8.41 -0.20 -11.99
CA PRO A 79 7.86 0.59 -13.07
C PRO A 79 7.77 -0.22 -14.37
N ILE A 80 6.67 -0.09 -15.10
CA ILE A 80 6.47 -0.75 -16.39
C ILE A 80 6.89 0.20 -17.53
N ASP A 81 7.82 -0.24 -18.38
CA ASP A 81 8.17 0.48 -19.60
C ASP A 81 7.05 0.34 -20.64
N LYS A 82 6.39 1.46 -20.94
CA LYS A 82 5.28 1.56 -21.90
C LYS A 82 5.67 1.15 -23.34
N LYS A 83 6.96 1.13 -23.67
CA LYS A 83 7.49 0.87 -25.03
C LYS A 83 7.84 -0.60 -25.28
N VAL A 84 7.96 -1.38 -24.22
CA VAL A 84 8.28 -2.81 -24.25
C VAL A 84 6.97 -3.61 -24.29
N THR A 85 6.99 -4.80 -24.88
CA THR A 85 5.77 -5.62 -24.95
C THR A 85 5.45 -6.23 -23.58
N PHE A 86 4.17 -6.54 -23.33
CA PHE A 86 3.75 -7.12 -22.04
C PHE A 86 4.56 -8.37 -21.68
N ARG A 87 4.77 -9.30 -22.63
CA ARG A 87 5.59 -10.51 -22.38
C ARG A 87 7.06 -10.21 -22.15
N SER A 88 7.63 -9.22 -22.84
CA SER A 88 9.04 -8.86 -22.60
C SER A 88 9.24 -8.22 -21.23
N SER A 89 8.19 -7.61 -20.67
CA SER A 89 8.12 -7.18 -19.27
C SER A 89 7.78 -8.30 -18.29
N GLN A 90 7.72 -9.57 -18.74
CA GLN A 90 7.37 -10.73 -17.93
C GLN A 90 5.94 -10.71 -17.35
N LEU A 91 5.04 -9.88 -17.89
CA LEU A 91 3.65 -9.88 -17.47
C LEU A 91 2.94 -11.14 -17.98
N GLU A 92 2.17 -11.75 -17.09
CA GLU A 92 1.43 -13.00 -17.24
C GLU A 92 -0.02 -12.86 -16.74
N ASP A 93 -0.76 -13.96 -16.83
CA ASP A 93 -2.15 -14.00 -16.41
C ASP A 93 -2.30 -13.83 -14.90
N GLY A 94 -3.08 -12.84 -14.49
CA GLY A 94 -3.33 -12.56 -13.09
C GLY A 94 -2.51 -11.41 -12.54
N ASP A 95 -1.51 -10.93 -13.28
CA ASP A 95 -0.68 -9.82 -12.82
C ASP A 95 -1.49 -8.53 -12.66
N ILE A 96 -1.05 -7.76 -11.67
CA ILE A 96 -1.72 -6.52 -11.25
C ILE A 96 -0.85 -5.34 -11.69
N VAL A 97 -1.45 -4.49 -12.51
CA VAL A 97 -0.88 -3.21 -12.92
C VAL A 97 -1.51 -2.10 -12.11
N CYS A 98 -0.72 -1.44 -11.29
CA CYS A 98 -1.09 -0.22 -10.60
C CYS A 98 -0.73 1.00 -11.46
N PHE A 99 -1.56 2.03 -11.47
CA PHE A 99 -1.26 3.25 -12.20
C PHE A 99 -1.79 4.49 -11.50
N GLN A 100 -1.25 5.64 -11.87
CA GLN A 100 -1.60 6.97 -11.37
C GLN A 100 -1.25 8.02 -12.41
N LYS A 101 -1.69 9.27 -12.21
CA LYS A 101 -1.22 10.41 -12.99
C LYS A 101 0.30 10.58 -12.86
N ALA A 102 0.96 10.94 -13.95
CA ALA A 102 2.36 11.29 -13.93
C ALA A 102 2.57 12.54 -13.06
N PRO A 103 3.67 12.65 -12.29
CA PRO A 103 3.96 13.85 -11.52
C PRO A 103 4.03 15.08 -12.43
N SER A 104 3.13 16.04 -12.21
CA SER A 104 3.14 17.30 -12.95
C SER A 104 4.17 18.25 -12.32
N VAL A 105 4.89 19.02 -13.14
CA VAL A 105 5.89 20.01 -12.67
C VAL A 105 5.21 21.21 -11.98
N VAL A 106 3.89 21.35 -12.15
CA VAL A 106 3.07 22.49 -11.70
C VAL A 106 2.35 22.23 -10.36
N ASP A 107 2.14 20.98 -9.94
CA ASP A 107 1.47 20.63 -8.68
C ASP A 107 2.39 20.62 -7.44
N ASN A 108 3.42 21.46 -7.43
CA ASN A 108 4.36 21.59 -6.30
C ASN A 108 3.74 22.20 -5.02
N GLU A 109 2.43 22.49 -5.01
CA GLU A 109 1.77 23.19 -3.90
C GLU A 109 1.11 22.26 -2.86
N GLN A 110 0.92 20.97 -3.16
CA GLN A 110 0.38 20.01 -2.20
C GLN A 110 1.43 18.96 -1.86
N GLN A 111 2.02 19.07 -0.66
CA GLN A 111 2.86 18.00 -0.11
C GLN A 111 2.01 16.76 0.17
N VAL A 112 1.94 15.85 -0.81
CA VAL A 112 1.34 14.54 -0.63
C VAL A 112 2.32 13.63 0.09
N ARG A 113 1.84 12.87 1.07
CA ARG A 113 2.68 12.00 1.93
C ARG A 113 3.27 10.81 1.17
N TYR A 114 2.49 10.22 0.27
CA TYR A 114 2.85 9.06 -0.54
C TYR A 114 2.65 9.42 -2.02
N PRO A 115 3.67 10.00 -2.67
CA PRO A 115 3.50 10.58 -4.01
C PRO A 115 3.29 9.51 -5.10
N ASP A 116 3.67 8.26 -4.83
CA ASP A 116 3.62 7.20 -5.83
C ASP A 116 3.14 5.83 -5.28
N VAL A 117 2.78 4.93 -6.20
CA VAL A 117 2.32 3.57 -5.87
C VAL A 117 3.35 2.85 -4.99
N PRO A 118 4.67 2.79 -5.32
CA PRO A 118 5.62 2.08 -4.49
C PRO A 118 5.70 2.61 -3.05
N SER A 119 5.74 3.94 -2.86
CA SER A 119 5.77 4.56 -1.53
C SER A 119 4.50 4.31 -0.73
N TYR A 120 3.33 4.32 -1.37
CA TYR A 120 2.07 3.97 -0.71
C TYR A 120 2.03 2.49 -0.29
N LEU A 121 2.45 1.56 -1.16
CA LEU A 121 2.49 0.14 -0.82
C LEU A 121 3.47 -0.14 0.32
N GLU A 122 4.64 0.51 0.33
CA GLU A 122 5.61 0.42 1.43
C GLU A 122 5.02 0.93 2.75
N TYR A 123 4.24 2.02 2.71
CA TYR A 123 3.49 2.47 3.88
C TYR A 123 2.50 1.42 4.36
N VAL A 124 1.64 0.90 3.49
CA VAL A 124 0.62 -0.08 3.86
C VAL A 124 1.26 -1.34 4.46
N HIS A 125 2.39 -1.79 3.89
CA HIS A 125 3.15 -2.94 4.40
C HIS A 125 3.70 -2.70 5.82
N ASN A 126 4.25 -1.52 6.08
CA ASN A 126 4.81 -1.20 7.38
C ASN A 126 3.77 -0.72 8.40
N ARG A 127 2.55 -0.39 7.98
CA ARG A 127 1.48 0.09 8.85
C ARG A 127 1.02 -1.00 9.81
N GLN A 128 0.92 -0.64 11.09
CA GLN A 128 0.29 -1.45 12.12
C GLN A 128 -0.54 -0.59 13.06
N VAL A 129 -1.70 -1.09 13.47
CA VAL A 129 -2.46 -0.49 14.58
C VAL A 129 -1.97 -1.12 15.88
N VAL A 130 -1.44 -0.29 16.77
CA VAL A 130 -0.93 -0.72 18.08
C VAL A 130 -1.89 -0.26 19.16
N HIS A 131 -2.37 -1.21 19.95
CA HIS A 131 -3.22 -0.96 21.12
C HIS A 131 -2.34 -0.72 22.34
N PHE A 132 -2.51 0.43 22.98
CA PHE A 132 -1.80 0.79 24.20
C PHE A 132 -2.70 0.59 25.41
N ARG A 133 -2.12 0.03 26.46
CA ARG A 133 -2.80 -0.24 27.73
C ARG A 133 -2.00 0.34 28.86
N SER A 134 -2.68 0.98 29.80
CA SER A 134 -2.05 1.39 31.04
C SER A 134 -1.80 0.19 31.96
N LEU A 135 -0.73 0.24 32.76
CA LEU A 135 -0.31 -0.87 33.61
C LEU A 135 -1.29 -1.16 34.76
N ASP A 136 -2.04 -0.16 35.21
CA ASP A 136 -3.11 -0.32 36.20
C ASP A 136 -4.35 -1.03 35.63
N ARG A 137 -4.53 -1.00 34.30
CA ARG A 137 -5.65 -1.62 33.57
C ARG A 137 -5.16 -2.48 32.38
N PRO A 138 -4.37 -3.55 32.62
CA PRO A 138 -3.66 -4.27 31.55
C PRO A 138 -4.57 -5.08 30.61
N LYS A 139 -5.85 -5.22 30.93
CA LYS A 139 -6.86 -5.95 30.14
C LYS A 139 -7.76 -5.04 29.30
N GLU A 140 -7.60 -3.73 29.42
CA GLU A 140 -8.43 -2.74 28.77
C GLU A 140 -7.55 -1.92 27.83
N ASP A 141 -7.97 -1.79 26.56
CA ASP A 141 -7.34 -0.88 25.62
C ASP A 141 -7.66 0.55 26.05
N ASP A 142 -6.62 1.36 26.25
CA ASP A 142 -6.78 2.77 26.63
C ASP A 142 -7.00 3.59 25.35
N PHE A 143 -6.09 3.43 24.40
CA PHE A 143 -6.20 4.01 23.06
C PHE A 143 -5.43 3.17 22.04
N SER A 144 -5.65 3.45 20.76
CA SER A 144 -4.96 2.80 19.64
C SER A 144 -4.32 3.86 18.75
N LEU A 145 -3.14 3.56 18.22
CA LEU A 145 -2.44 4.44 17.29
C LEU A 145 -1.99 3.65 16.06
N GLU A 146 -2.09 4.30 14.91
CA GLU A 146 -1.41 3.84 13.71
C GLU A 146 0.10 4.13 13.85
N MET A 147 0.89 3.08 13.75
CA MET A 147 2.35 3.05 13.87
C MET A 147 2.98 2.40 12.64
N SER A 148 4.30 2.55 12.51
CA SER A 148 5.09 1.85 11.50
C SER A 148 5.98 0.80 12.15
N ARG A 149 6.16 -0.36 11.49
CA ARG A 149 7.17 -1.37 11.84
C ARG A 149 8.59 -0.82 11.84
N LEU A 150 8.83 0.28 11.12
CA LEU A 150 10.12 0.95 11.02
C LEU A 150 10.39 1.91 12.20
N TYR A 151 9.40 2.17 13.07
CA TYR A 151 9.57 3.07 14.19
C TYR A 151 10.55 2.52 15.23
N THR A 152 11.45 3.38 15.66
CA THR A 152 12.31 3.16 16.80
C THR A 152 11.52 3.33 18.11
N TYR A 153 12.15 2.96 19.23
CA TYR A 153 11.57 3.23 20.55
C TYR A 153 11.23 4.72 20.73
N ASP A 154 12.13 5.62 20.28
CA ASP A 154 12.00 7.06 20.43
C ASP A 154 10.79 7.58 19.61
N ASP A 155 10.62 7.13 18.37
CA ASP A 155 9.45 7.47 17.53
C ASP A 155 8.12 7.05 18.17
N VAL A 156 8.09 5.86 18.79
CA VAL A 156 6.88 5.34 19.45
C VAL A 156 6.53 6.16 20.67
N VAL A 157 7.49 6.46 21.55
CA VAL A 157 7.21 7.23 22.77
C VAL A 157 6.84 8.67 22.46
N ASP A 158 7.40 9.29 21.43
CA ASP A 158 7.03 10.64 21.00
C ASP A 158 5.55 10.71 20.60
N ARG A 159 5.09 9.74 19.80
CA ARG A 159 3.68 9.65 19.40
C ARG A 159 2.75 9.36 20.58
N VAL A 160 3.16 8.48 21.49
CA VAL A 160 2.40 8.20 22.71
C VAL A 160 2.34 9.43 23.62
N ALA A 161 3.43 10.20 23.74
CA ALA A 161 3.46 11.44 24.52
C ALA A 161 2.48 12.46 23.96
N GLN A 162 2.48 12.64 22.65
CA GLN A 162 1.53 13.52 21.96
C GLN A 162 0.08 13.11 22.22
N GLN A 163 -0.24 11.81 22.11
CA GLN A 163 -1.57 11.29 22.37
C GLN A 163 -2.04 11.50 23.83
N LEU A 164 -1.10 11.45 24.78
CA LEU A 164 -1.36 11.67 26.20
C LEU A 164 -1.27 13.14 26.64
N GLY A 165 -0.92 14.06 25.73
CA GLY A 165 -0.71 15.47 26.06
C GLY A 165 0.51 15.73 26.96
N LEU A 166 1.52 14.86 26.90
CA LEU A 166 2.76 14.98 27.66
C LEU A 166 3.81 15.76 26.86
N ASN A 167 4.41 16.78 27.50
CA ASN A 167 5.48 17.58 26.88
C ASN A 167 6.86 16.88 26.87
N ASP A 168 7.01 15.80 27.63
CA ASP A 168 8.29 15.11 27.83
C ASP A 168 8.10 13.58 27.63
N PRO A 169 8.48 13.05 26.45
CA PRO A 169 8.38 11.62 26.12
C PRO A 169 9.21 10.70 27.03
N SER A 170 10.26 11.22 27.70
CA SER A 170 11.11 10.42 28.58
C SER A 170 10.39 9.91 29.84
N LYS A 171 9.20 10.47 30.12
CA LYS A 171 8.32 10.03 31.21
C LYS A 171 7.54 8.76 30.87
N ILE A 172 7.58 8.30 29.62
CA ILE A 172 6.90 7.08 29.18
C ILE A 172 7.87 5.90 29.25
N ARG A 173 7.41 4.81 29.85
CA ARG A 173 8.11 3.53 29.86
C ARG A 173 7.22 2.45 29.28
N LEU A 174 7.70 1.82 28.20
CA LEU A 174 6.97 0.75 27.53
C LEU A 174 7.33 -0.61 28.11
N THR A 175 6.36 -1.51 28.09
CA THR A 175 6.51 -2.88 28.58
C THR A 175 5.96 -3.84 27.53
N PRO A 176 6.67 -4.93 27.18
CA PRO A 176 6.15 -5.88 26.21
C PRO A 176 4.88 -6.56 26.73
N HIS A 177 4.01 -6.93 25.80
CA HIS A 177 2.79 -7.64 26.10
C HIS A 177 2.96 -9.16 25.94
N ASN A 178 2.33 -9.95 26.81
CA ASN A 178 2.16 -11.39 26.60
C ASN A 178 0.76 -11.64 26.01
N CYS A 179 0.72 -11.99 24.72
CA CYS A 179 -0.53 -12.23 23.98
C CYS A 179 -1.36 -13.40 24.53
N TYR A 180 -0.75 -14.36 25.24
CA TYR A 180 -1.47 -15.50 25.80
C TYR A 180 -2.15 -15.16 27.14
N SER A 181 -1.43 -14.49 28.05
CA SER A 181 -1.97 -14.15 29.37
C SER A 181 -2.68 -12.80 29.40
N GLN A 182 -2.56 -12.01 28.34
CA GLN A 182 -3.01 -10.62 28.27
C GLN A 182 -2.43 -9.75 29.39
N GLN A 183 -1.21 -10.05 29.85
CA GLN A 183 -0.52 -9.33 30.93
C GLN A 183 0.77 -8.67 30.42
N PRO A 184 1.21 -7.55 31.02
CA PRO A 184 2.51 -6.98 30.76
C PRO A 184 3.61 -7.94 31.23
N LYS A 185 4.71 -8.02 30.47
CA LYS A 185 5.92 -8.71 30.93
C LYS A 185 6.55 -7.91 32.09
N PRO A 186 7.20 -8.54 33.06
CA PRO A 186 7.73 -7.82 34.22
C PRO A 186 8.89 -6.88 33.88
N GLN A 187 9.61 -7.16 32.79
CA GLN A 187 10.75 -6.36 32.37
C GLN A 187 10.31 -5.32 31.33
N PRO A 188 10.48 -4.02 31.62
CA PRO A 188 10.21 -2.97 30.65
C PRO A 188 11.22 -3.03 29.50
N ILE A 189 10.81 -2.52 28.34
CA ILE A 189 11.69 -2.36 27.18
C ILE A 189 12.82 -1.40 27.59
N LYS A 190 14.06 -1.76 27.25
CA LYS A 190 15.21 -0.90 27.54
C LYS A 190 15.16 0.32 26.64
N TYR A 191 15.36 1.50 27.22
CA TYR A 191 15.55 2.72 26.45
C TYR A 191 16.74 2.55 25.52
N ARG A 192 16.50 2.61 24.20
CA ARG A 192 17.48 2.35 23.13
C ARG A 192 18.13 0.95 23.16
N GLY A 193 17.51 -0.02 23.83
CA GLY A 193 17.92 -1.41 23.74
C GLY A 193 17.24 -2.08 22.56
N VAL A 194 18.05 -2.66 21.67
CA VAL A 194 17.60 -3.56 20.60
C VAL A 194 16.81 -4.73 21.20
#